data_AF-A0A3E2J7Z2-F1
#
_entry.id   AF-A0A3E2J7Z2-F1
#
_cell.length_a   1.000
_cell.length_b   1.000
_cell.length_c   1.000
_cell.angle_alpha   90.00
_cell.angle_beta   90.00
_cell.angle_gamma   90.00
#
_symmetry.space_group_name_H-M   'P 1'
#
loop_
_entity.id
_entity.type
_entity.pdbx_description
1 polymer ?
#
loop_
_entity_poly.entity_id
_entity_poly.type
_entity_poly.pdbx_seq_one_letter_code
_entity_poly.pdbx_strand_id
1 'polypeptide(L)' 'MLRSLFRFIMLGGAMYFGFRYRYRLLNSVLSNGFLRKALVTSSLNMPGVRKRMVEGMFKTQ' A
#
# COMPACT_ATOMS: atom_id res chain seq x y z
N MET A 1 21.59 9.83 -17.64
CA MET A 1 20.39 9.59 -18.48
C MET A 1 19.83 8.17 -18.30
N LEU A 2 20.64 7.11 -18.48
CA LEU A 2 20.21 5.71 -18.34
C LEU A 2 19.55 5.38 -16.99
N ARG A 3 20.09 5.92 -15.89
CA ARG A 3 19.60 5.70 -14.51
C ARG A 3 18.17 6.24 -14.29
N SER A 4 17.86 7.37 -14.92
CA SER A 4 16.55 8.01 -14.84
C SER A 4 15.52 7.21 -15.64
N LEU A 5 15.90 6.73 -16.83
CA LEU A 5 15.06 5.88 -17.68
C LEU A 5 14.70 4.56 -16.98
N PHE A 6 15.69 3.92 -16.35
CA PHE A 6 15.49 2.69 -15.59
C PHE A 6 14.50 2.87 -14.43
N ARG A 7 14.52 4.03 -13.76
CA ARG A 7 13.55 4.36 -12.70
C ARG A 7 12.12 4.44 -13.23
N PHE A 8 11.91 5.09 -14.38
CA PHE A 8 10.59 5.17 -15.00
C PHE A 8 10.07 3.81 -15.46
N ILE A 9 10.95 2.98 -16.03
CA ILE A 9 10.61 1.61 -16.43
C ILE A 9 10.27 0.75 -15.21
N MET A 10 11.03 0.85 -14.12
CA MET A 10 10.72 0.15 -12.87
C MET A 10 9.39 0.60 -12.27
N LEU A 11 9.11 1.91 -12.25
CA LEU A 11 7.85 2.46 -11.74
C LEU A 11 6.65 2.00 -12.60
N GLY A 12 6.77 2.10 -13.93
CA GLY A 12 5.73 1.64 -14.86
C GLY A 12 5.51 0.13 -14.79
N GLY A 13 6.59 -0.65 -14.70
CA GLY A 13 6.54 -2.10 -14.53
C GLY A 13 5.91 -2.50 -13.20
N ALA A 14 6.25 -1.81 -12.11
CA ALA A 14 5.65 -2.02 -10.79
C ALA A 14 4.15 -1.68 -10.77
N MET A 15 3.74 -0.58 -11.43
CA MET A 15 2.31 -0.25 -11.60
C MET A 15 1.57 -1.28 -12.45
N TYR A 16 2.16 -1.73 -13.56
CA TYR A 16 1.55 -2.72 -14.46
C TYR A 16 1.39 -4.08 -13.78
N PHE A 17 2.44 -4.57 -13.10
CA PHE A 17 2.36 -5.78 -12.27
C PHE A 17 1.37 -5.59 -11.12
N GLY A 18 1.38 -4.42 -10.48
CA GLY A 18 0.40 -3.98 -9.48
C GLY A 18 -1.04 -4.20 -9.94
N PHE A 19 -1.36 -3.73 -11.15
CA PHE A 19 -2.69 -3.82 -11.73
C PHE A 19 -3.04 -5.23 -12.25
N ARG A 20 -2.08 -5.92 -12.88
CA ARG A 20 -2.27 -7.26 -13.44
C ARG A 20 -2.44 -8.31 -12.34
N TYR A 21 -1.69 -8.17 -11.25
CA TYR A 21 -1.67 -9.11 -10.13
C TYR A 21 -2.34 -8.56 -8.87
N ARG A 22 -3.28 -7.62 -9.00
CA ARG A 22 -4.03 -6.99 -7.89
C ARG A 22 -4.25 -7.93 -6.70
N TYR A 23 -4.79 -9.12 -6.95
CA TYR A 23 -5.13 -10.09 -5.90
C TYR A 23 -3.94 -10.94 -5.42
N ARG A 24 -3.00 -11.33 -6.30
CA ARG A 24 -1.80 -12.08 -5.89
C ARG A 24 -0.80 -11.21 -5.13
N LEU A 25 -0.65 -9.95 -5.54
CA LEU A 25 0.16 -8.98 -4.83
C LEU A 25 -0.44 -8.67 -3.48
N LEU A 26 -1.74 -8.39 -3.38
CA LEU A 26 -2.41 -8.25 -2.09
C LEU A 26 -2.19 -9.46 -1.20
N ASN A 27 -2.28 -10.69 -1.73
CA ASN A 27 -2.04 -11.90 -0.96
C ASN A 27 -0.57 -12.04 -0.51
N SER A 28 0.41 -11.74 -1.36
CA SER A 28 1.84 -11.74 -0.99
C SER A 28 2.20 -10.60 -0.03
N VAL A 29 1.54 -9.44 -0.18
CA VAL A 29 1.65 -8.25 0.70
C VAL A 29 1.08 -8.55 2.08
N LEU A 30 -0.08 -9.22 2.16
CA LEU A 30 -0.70 -9.65 3.41
C LEU A 30 0.04 -10.80 4.07
N SER A 31 0.58 -11.73 3.27
CA SER A 31 1.39 -12.86 3.74
C SER A 31 2.73 -12.39 4.32
N ASN A 32 3.31 -11.31 3.77
CA ASN A 32 4.54 -10.74 4.27
C ASN A 32 4.24 -9.72 5.39
N GLY A 33 4.37 -10.16 6.65
CA GLY A 33 4.10 -9.34 7.84
C GLY A 33 4.83 -7.99 7.87
N PHE A 34 5.95 -7.86 7.15
CA PHE A 34 6.69 -6.62 6.98
C PHE A 34 5.92 -5.56 6.18
N LEU A 35 5.34 -5.94 5.03
CA LEU A 35 4.53 -5.03 4.22
C LEU A 35 3.23 -4.67 4.92
N ARG A 36 2.61 -5.63 5.62
CA ARG A 36 1.45 -5.36 6.47
C ARG A 36 1.77 -4.27 7.50
N LYS A 37 2.92 -4.38 8.18
CA LYS A 37 3.37 -3.38 9.16
C LYS A 37 3.62 -2.03 8.50
N ALA A 38 4.29 -1.98 7.35
CA ALA A 38 4.53 -0.74 6.62
C ALA A 38 3.21 -0.05 6.19
N LEU A 39 2.24 -0.81 5.68
CA LEU A 39 0.94 -0.29 5.26
C LEU A 39 0.10 0.19 6.45
N VAL A 40 0.08 -0.56 7.55
CA VAL A 40 -0.64 -0.17 8.78
C VAL A 40 0.01 1.05 9.41
N THR A 41 1.35 1.06 9.54
CA THR A 41 2.09 2.22 10.06
C THR A 41 1.91 3.45 9.17
N SER A 42 1.96 3.31 7.84
CA SER A 42 1.71 4.42 6.91
C SER A 42 0.28 4.95 7.02
N SER A 43 -0.70 4.06 7.11
CA SER A 43 -2.12 4.43 7.24
C SER A 43 -2.41 5.11 8.58
N LEU A 44 -1.79 4.66 9.67
CA LEU A 44 -1.94 5.24 11.01
C LEU A 44 -1.17 6.56 11.18
N ASN A 45 -0.11 6.79 10.41
CA ASN A 45 0.64 8.05 10.41
C ASN A 45 -0.10 9.17 9.66
N MET A 46 -1.12 8.83 8.85
CA MET A 46 -2.01 9.82 8.23
C MET A 46 -3.15 10.20 9.20
N PRO A 47 -3.18 11.44 9.73
CA PRO A 47 -4.19 11.85 10.71
C PRO A 47 -5.62 11.80 10.18
N GLY A 48 -5.83 11.98 8.86
CA GLY A 48 -7.15 11.85 8.21
C GLY A 48 -7.68 10.42 8.20
N VAL A 49 -6.83 9.43 7.91
CA VAL A 49 -7.20 8.00 7.89
C VAL A 49 -7.42 7.50 9.30
N ARG A 50 -6.53 7.88 10.23
CA ARG A 50 -6.66 7.56 11.66
C ARG A 50 -8.00 8.04 12.23
N LYS A 51 -8.40 9.30 11.99
CA LYS A 51 -9.67 9.84 12.49
C LYS A 51 -10.88 9.07 11.95
N ARG A 52 -10.89 8.73 10.67
CA ARG A 52 -11.99 7.97 10.03
C ARG A 52 -12.11 6.54 10.56
N MET A 53 -10.98 5.86 10.78
CA MET A 53 -10.98 4.50 11.37
C MET A 53 -11.46 4.53 12.82
N VAL A 54 -10.96 5.48 13.62
CA VAL A 54 -11.34 5.65 15.02
C VAL A 54 -12.82 6.04 15.15
N GLU A 55 -13.30 7.02 14.36
CA GLU A 55 -14.73 7.37 14.31
C GLU A 55 -15.60 6.19 13.87
N GLY A 56 -15.16 5.40 12.88
CA GLY A 56 -15.89 4.21 12.43
C GLY A 56 -16.00 3.12 13.51
N MET A 57 -14.97 2.95 14.34
CA MET A 57 -15.01 2.01 15.47
C MET A 57 -15.97 2.46 16.58
N PHE A 58 -16.09 3.77 16.81
CA PHE A 58 -16.98 4.32 17.83
C PHE A 58 -18.42 4.53 17.34
N LYS A 59 -18.69 4.43 16.03
CA LYS A 59 -20.03 4.63 15.46
C LYS A 59 -20.92 3.38 15.48
N THR A 60 -20.43 2.26 16.02
CA THR A 60 -21.16 0.99 16.11
C THR A 60 -21.60 0.67 17.55
N GLN A 61 -21.68 1.68 18.42
CA GLN A 61 -22.36 1.61 19.71
C GLN A 61 -23.57 2.54 19.69
#